data_AF-A0A934THN4-F1
#
_entry.id   AF-A0A934THN4-F1
#
_cell.length_a   1.000
_cell.length_b   1.000
_cell.length_c   1.000
_cell.angle_alpha   90.00
_cell.angle_beta   90.00
_cell.angle_gamma   90.00
#
_symmetry.space_group_name_H-M   'P 1'
#
loop_
_entity.id
_entity.type
_entity.pdbx_description
1 polymer ?
#
loop_
_entity_poly.entity_id
_entity_poly.type
_entity_poly.pdbx_seq_one_letter_code
_entity_poly.pdbx_strand_id
1 'polypeptide(L)'
;MKIIKQLYLTFIFMLILQTVSAQMIGAGVQIAKSEKVQFAANLHAPYYKLTGDVNFFLVGGLEYTGGRTKLSGLNIKSISPTVDFANIIFGDNADKGLFWISLDAGYLRNFYNRDYNGIVITPNVMCAYSLFYVKTGYDINISKGNNQFFVRLGLILTL
;
A
#
# COMPACT_ATOMS: atom_id res chain seq x y z
N MET A 1 13.36 18.08 -28.99
CA MET A 1 11.94 17.67 -28.83
C MET A 1 11.71 16.16 -28.94
N LYS A 2 12.28 15.43 -29.90
CA LYS A 2 12.05 13.97 -30.05
C LYS A 2 12.41 13.13 -28.81
N ILE A 3 13.57 13.39 -28.20
CA ILE A 3 14.03 12.67 -26.99
C ILE A 3 13.10 12.91 -25.79
N ILE A 4 12.65 14.15 -25.57
CA ILE A 4 11.71 14.48 -24.48
C ILE A 4 10.36 13.77 -24.71
N LYS A 5 9.87 13.73 -25.95
CA LYS A 5 8.66 12.98 -26.31
C LYS A 5 8.82 11.48 -26.06
N GLN A 6 9.96 10.88 -26.41
CA GLN A 6 10.24 9.47 -26.15
C GLN A 6 10.31 9.17 -24.67
N LEU A 7 11.00 9.99 -23.87
CA LEU A 7 11.04 9.84 -22.41
C LEU A 7 9.64 9.90 -21.80
N TYR A 8 8.81 10.84 -22.26
CA TYR A 8 7.44 10.97 -21.80
C TYR A 8 6.57 9.75 -22.18
N LEU A 9 6.73 9.22 -23.40
CA LEU A 9 6.03 8.02 -23.84
C LEU A 9 6.48 6.77 -23.06
N THR A 10 7.78 6.61 -22.84
CA THR A 10 8.33 5.52 -22.03
C THR A 10 7.84 5.62 -20.59
N PHE A 11 7.78 6.82 -20.03
CA PHE A 11 7.25 7.06 -18.69
C PHE A 11 5.75 6.70 -18.61
N ILE A 12 4.93 7.13 -19.58
CA ILE A 12 3.51 6.75 -19.67
C ILE A 12 3.37 5.23 -19.81
N PHE A 13 4.17 4.60 -20.67
CA PHE A 13 4.10 3.15 -20.89
C PHE A 13 4.49 2.35 -19.65
N MET A 14 5.50 2.81 -18.90
CA MET A 14 5.86 2.24 -17.60
C MET A 14 4.72 2.39 -16.58
N LEU A 15 4.05 3.56 -16.53
CA LEU A 15 2.88 3.75 -15.67
C LEU A 15 1.72 2.81 -16.04
N ILE A 16 1.45 2.63 -17.34
CA ILE A 16 0.39 1.72 -17.83
C ILE A 16 0.72 0.27 -17.48
N LEU A 17 1.95 -0.20 -17.70
CA LEU A 17 2.36 -1.56 -17.34
C LEU A 17 2.21 -1.84 -15.85
N GLN A 18 2.53 -0.87 -14.99
CA GLN A 18 2.32 -0.98 -13.54
C GLN A 18 0.84 -1.09 -13.19
N THR A 19 -0.05 -0.37 -13.88
CA THR A 19 -1.51 -0.50 -13.67
C THR A 19 -2.09 -1.83 -14.15
N VAL A 20 -1.54 -2.43 -15.22
CA VAL A 20 -1.99 -3.73 -15.72
C VAL A 20 -1.51 -4.87 -14.82
N SER A 21 -0.41 -4.69 -14.09
CA SER A 21 0.06 -5.62 -13.05
C SER A 21 -0.46 -5.29 -11.64
N ALA A 22 -1.12 -4.15 -11.43
CA ALA A 22 -1.59 -3.78 -10.10
C ALA A 22 -2.88 -4.54 -9.78
N GLN A 23 -2.81 -5.47 -8.82
CA GLN A 23 -3.99 -6.20 -8.32
C GLN A 23 -4.86 -5.35 -7.39
N MET A 24 -4.37 -4.20 -6.94
CA MET A 24 -5.19 -3.32 -6.11
C MET A 24 -4.75 -1.87 -6.23
N ILE A 25 -5.67 -1.01 -6.65
CA ILE A 25 -5.56 0.43 -6.51
C ILE A 25 -6.61 0.88 -5.50
N GLY A 26 -6.19 1.56 -4.45
CA GLY A 26 -7.07 2.02 -3.38
C GLY A 26 -6.88 3.50 -3.07
N ALA A 27 -7.97 4.18 -2.72
CA ALA A 27 -7.92 5.56 -2.24
C ALA A 27 -8.87 5.74 -1.06
N GLY A 28 -8.56 6.67 -0.16
CA GLY A 28 -9.37 6.88 1.03
C GLY A 28 -8.72 7.82 2.04
N VAL A 29 -9.04 7.57 3.30
CA VAL A 29 -8.67 8.41 4.43
C VAL A 29 -7.90 7.57 5.45
N GLN A 30 -6.81 8.12 5.97
CA GLN A 30 -6.02 7.56 7.04
C GLN A 30 -6.10 8.46 8.28
N ILE A 31 -6.49 7.87 9.39
CA ILE A 31 -6.45 8.46 10.72
C ILE A 31 -5.24 7.87 11.42
N ALA A 32 -4.43 8.71 12.03
CA ALA A 32 -3.22 8.24 12.67
C ALA A 32 -2.90 9.06 13.92
N LYS A 33 -2.20 8.45 14.89
CA LYS A 33 -2.14 8.84 16.32
C LYS A 33 -1.95 10.33 16.63
N SER A 34 -1.38 11.13 15.72
CA SER A 34 -1.32 12.60 15.85
C SER A 34 -2.61 13.36 15.50
N GLU A 35 -3.79 12.72 15.54
CA GLU A 35 -5.12 13.30 15.25
C GLU A 35 -5.30 13.94 13.86
N LYS A 36 -4.35 13.74 12.95
CA LYS A 36 -4.45 14.28 11.59
C LYS A 36 -5.11 13.26 10.67
N VAL A 37 -6.28 13.64 10.16
CA VAL A 37 -6.92 13.01 9.01
C VAL A 37 -6.05 13.26 7.78
N GLN A 38 -5.66 12.20 7.09
CA GLN A 38 -4.80 12.24 5.91
C GLN A 38 -5.53 11.62 4.73
N PHE A 39 -5.41 12.22 3.55
CA PHE A 39 -5.70 11.49 2.33
C PHE A 39 -4.70 10.33 2.17
N ALA A 40 -5.16 9.17 1.73
CA ALA A 40 -4.31 8.03 1.46
C ALA A 40 -4.64 7.41 0.10
N ALA A 41 -3.64 7.13 -0.70
CA ALA A 41 -3.74 6.36 -1.93
C ALA A 41 -2.72 5.22 -1.89
N ASN A 42 -3.08 4.05 -2.38
CA ASN A 42 -2.22 2.88 -2.43
C ASN A 42 -2.36 2.14 -3.75
N LEU A 43 -1.26 1.51 -4.13
CA LEU A 43 -1.17 0.62 -5.28
C LEU A 43 -0.37 -0.60 -4.82
N HIS A 44 -0.89 -1.79 -5.12
CA HIS A 44 -0.25 -3.06 -4.82
C HIS A 44 -0.12 -3.89 -6.10
N ALA A 45 1.07 -4.42 -6.34
CA ALA A 45 1.40 -5.25 -7.49
C ALA A 45 2.06 -6.56 -6.98
N PRO A 46 1.47 -7.75 -7.25
CA PRO A 46 2.07 -9.01 -6.87
C PRO A 46 3.35 -9.26 -7.68
N TYR A 47 4.37 -9.76 -7.02
CA TYR A 47 5.54 -10.36 -7.66
C TYR A 47 5.43 -11.88 -7.72
N TYR A 48 4.84 -12.47 -6.69
CA TYR A 48 4.74 -13.91 -6.53
C TYR A 48 3.47 -14.27 -5.75
N LYS A 49 2.84 -15.38 -6.13
CA LYS A 49 1.64 -15.93 -5.50
C LYS A 49 1.81 -17.43 -5.31
N LEU A 50 1.55 -17.90 -4.10
CA LEU A 50 1.40 -19.31 -3.77
C LEU A 50 -0.03 -19.54 -3.27
N THR A 51 -0.77 -20.41 -3.94
CA THR A 51 -2.15 -20.74 -3.60
C THR A 51 -2.21 -22.02 -2.77
N GLY A 52 -3.05 -22.02 -1.75
CA GLY A 52 -3.33 -23.16 -0.88
C GLY A 52 -4.55 -22.86 -0.01
N ASP A 53 -4.69 -23.57 1.11
CA ASP A 53 -5.77 -23.30 2.09
C ASP A 53 -5.69 -21.86 2.63
N VAL A 54 -4.46 -21.35 2.75
CA VAL A 54 -4.15 -19.95 3.00
C VAL A 54 -3.23 -19.48 1.88
N ASN A 55 -3.62 -18.41 1.19
CA ASN A 55 -2.83 -17.90 0.08
C ASN A 55 -1.67 -17.04 0.61
N PHE A 56 -0.51 -17.13 -0.03
CA PHE A 56 0.65 -16.29 0.26
C PHE A 56 1.04 -15.47 -0.96
N PHE A 57 1.42 -14.22 -0.72
CA PHE A 57 1.82 -13.26 -1.74
C PHE A 57 3.12 -12.57 -1.33
N LEU A 58 3.96 -12.30 -2.32
CA LEU A 58 4.97 -11.26 -2.23
C LEU A 58 4.50 -10.10 -3.10
N VAL A 59 4.31 -8.95 -2.48
CA VAL A 59 3.70 -7.78 -3.13
C VAL A 59 4.66 -6.60 -3.07
N GLY A 60 4.79 -5.87 -4.16
CA GLY A 60 5.33 -4.53 -4.18
C GLY A 60 4.21 -3.49 -4.12
N GLY A 61 4.53 -2.26 -3.74
CA GLY A 61 3.51 -1.23 -3.75
C GLY A 61 4.01 0.19 -3.62
N LEU A 62 3.08 1.10 -3.84
CA LEU A 62 3.23 2.52 -3.58
C LEU A 62 2.14 2.94 -2.62
N GLU A 63 2.49 3.71 -1.60
CA GLU A 63 1.51 4.38 -0.76
C GLU A 63 1.83 5.86 -0.66
N TYR A 64 0.84 6.69 -0.97
CA TYR A 64 0.90 8.11 -0.71
C TYR A 64 -0.02 8.45 0.45
N THR A 65 0.52 9.14 1.45
CA THR A 65 -0.25 9.71 2.55
C THR A 65 -0.03 11.22 2.59
N GLY A 66 -1.13 11.97 2.58
CA GLY A 66 -1.13 13.41 2.63
C GLY A 66 -0.85 13.96 4.03
N GLY A 67 -0.69 15.28 4.12
CA GLY A 67 -0.51 16.00 5.37
C GLY A 67 0.95 16.30 5.73
N ARG A 68 1.15 16.82 6.94
CA ARG A 68 2.43 17.27 7.49
C ARG A 68 2.75 16.51 8.77
N THR A 69 2.99 15.21 8.64
CA THR A 69 3.39 14.32 9.74
C THR A 69 4.77 13.73 9.46
N LYS A 70 5.36 13.10 10.47
CA LYS A 70 6.66 12.45 10.35
C LYS A 70 6.62 11.29 9.34
N LEU A 71 5.49 10.59 9.24
CA LEU A 71 5.32 9.40 8.39
C LEU A 71 4.37 9.63 7.21
N SER A 72 4.12 10.89 6.83
CA SER A 72 3.41 11.23 5.59
C SER A 72 4.36 11.42 4.43
N GLY A 73 3.92 11.07 3.23
CA GLY A 73 4.69 11.22 2.00
C GLY A 73 4.42 10.10 1.02
N LEU A 74 5.40 9.83 0.15
CA LEU A 74 5.37 8.66 -0.74
C LEU A 74 6.23 7.55 -0.14
N ASN A 75 5.61 6.43 0.23
CA ASN A 75 6.28 5.21 0.64
C ASN A 75 6.32 4.22 -0.53
N ILE A 76 7.52 3.88 -0.97
CA ILE A 76 7.74 2.86 -1.99
C ILE A 76 8.01 1.55 -1.27
N LYS A 77 7.01 0.67 -1.26
CA LYS A 77 7.04 -0.65 -0.62
C LYS A 77 7.70 -1.63 -1.56
N SER A 78 8.99 -1.81 -1.39
CA SER A 78 9.78 -2.72 -2.23
C SER A 78 9.31 -4.16 -2.09
N ILE A 79 8.89 -4.58 -0.89
CA ILE A 79 8.43 -5.95 -0.62
C ILE A 79 7.40 -5.96 0.52
N SER A 80 6.40 -6.81 0.40
CA SER A 80 5.37 -7.06 1.39
C SER A 80 4.97 -8.53 1.33
N PRO A 81 5.56 -9.39 2.20
CA PRO A 81 5.02 -10.71 2.46
C PRO A 81 3.62 -10.56 3.06
N THR A 82 2.65 -11.17 2.40
CA THR A 82 1.23 -11.06 2.73
C THR A 82 0.62 -12.45 2.74
N VAL A 83 -0.17 -12.72 3.77
CA VAL A 83 -0.96 -13.93 3.92
C VAL A 83 -2.43 -13.55 3.81
N ASP A 84 -3.19 -14.23 2.96
CA ASP A 84 -4.60 -13.98 2.75
C ASP A 84 -5.46 -15.14 3.25
N PHE A 85 -6.38 -14.79 4.14
CA PHE A 85 -7.32 -15.69 4.79
C PHE A 85 -8.73 -15.57 4.20
N ALA A 86 -8.92 -14.93 3.04
CA ALA A 86 -10.23 -14.75 2.42
C ALA A 86 -11.06 -16.04 2.34
N ASN A 87 -10.44 -17.16 1.92
CA ASN A 87 -11.08 -18.47 1.84
C ASN A 87 -11.65 -18.95 3.18
N ILE A 88 -10.95 -18.65 4.28
CA ILE A 88 -11.34 -19.10 5.63
C ILE A 88 -12.41 -18.16 6.21
N ILE A 89 -12.29 -16.86 5.98
CA ILE A 89 -13.14 -15.84 6.61
C ILE A 89 -14.47 -15.65 5.85
N PHE A 90 -14.43 -15.69 4.52
CA PHE A 90 -15.60 -15.42 3.68
C PHE A 90 -16.21 -16.67 3.05
N GLY A 91 -15.53 -17.83 3.13
CA GLY A 91 -16.03 -19.10 2.61
C GLY A 91 -16.39 -19.00 1.13
N ASP A 92 -17.65 -19.33 0.80
CA ASP A 92 -18.19 -19.27 -0.56
C ASP A 92 -18.19 -17.87 -1.18
N ASN A 93 -17.95 -16.81 -0.40
CA ASN A 93 -17.82 -15.43 -0.88
C ASN A 93 -16.37 -14.91 -0.89
N ALA A 94 -15.37 -15.81 -0.85
CA ALA A 94 -13.96 -15.43 -0.88
C ALA A 94 -13.54 -14.70 -2.16
N ASP A 95 -14.30 -14.84 -3.25
CA ASP A 95 -14.13 -14.08 -4.49
C ASP A 95 -14.47 -12.57 -4.33
N LYS A 96 -15.24 -12.22 -3.29
CA LYS A 96 -15.71 -10.85 -3.01
C LYS A 96 -14.97 -10.20 -1.86
N GLY A 97 -14.07 -10.90 -1.19
CA GLY A 97 -13.42 -10.43 0.03
C GLY A 97 -11.92 -10.70 0.04
N LEU A 98 -11.20 -9.88 0.81
CA LEU A 98 -9.77 -10.05 1.07
C LEU A 98 -9.54 -9.91 2.57
N PHE A 99 -8.72 -10.77 3.15
CA PHE A 99 -8.28 -10.60 4.53
C PHE A 99 -6.77 -10.83 4.62
N TRP A 100 -6.02 -9.75 4.58
CA TRP A 100 -4.57 -9.77 4.49
C TRP A 100 -3.92 -9.47 5.83
N ILE A 101 -2.93 -10.28 6.19
CA ILE A 101 -1.95 -9.96 7.21
C ILE A 101 -0.62 -9.77 6.49
N SER A 102 -0.03 -8.59 6.64
CA SER A 102 1.11 -8.16 5.82
C SER A 102 2.21 -7.53 6.66
N LEU A 103 3.45 -7.64 6.17
CA LEU A 103 4.61 -6.92 6.69
C LEU A 103 5.27 -6.14 5.57
N ASP A 104 4.90 -4.87 5.42
CA ASP A 104 5.42 -4.06 4.33
C ASP A 104 6.81 -3.53 4.68
N ALA A 105 7.75 -3.57 3.75
CA ALA A 105 9.07 -2.96 3.88
C ALA A 105 9.34 -2.06 2.67
N GLY A 106 9.67 -0.80 2.95
CA GLY A 106 9.79 0.22 1.93
C GLY A 106 10.62 1.42 2.33
N TYR A 107 10.69 2.39 1.42
CA TYR A 107 11.35 3.67 1.65
C TYR A 107 10.34 4.82 1.60
N LEU A 108 10.25 5.56 2.71
CA LEU A 108 9.46 6.77 2.81
C LEU A 108 10.26 7.97 2.30
N ARG A 109 9.70 8.64 1.30
CA ARG A 109 10.06 10.00 0.90
C ARG A 109 9.03 10.97 1.45
N ASN A 110 9.38 11.64 2.54
CA ASN A 110 8.60 12.71 3.13
C ASN A 110 8.80 14.01 2.33
N PHE A 111 7.71 14.54 1.78
CA PHE A 111 7.76 15.76 0.97
C PHE A 111 7.77 17.05 1.80
N TYR A 112 7.41 16.98 3.08
CA TYR A 112 7.35 18.13 3.96
C TYR A 112 8.68 18.36 4.69
N ASN A 113 9.24 17.31 5.30
CA ASN A 113 10.55 17.37 5.95
C ASN A 113 11.39 16.15 5.58
N ARG A 114 12.48 16.40 4.85
CA ARG A 114 13.41 15.38 4.35
C ARG A 114 14.13 14.62 5.47
N ASP A 115 14.21 15.18 6.67
CA ASP A 115 14.83 14.51 7.83
C ASP A 115 14.08 13.25 8.25
N TYR A 116 12.81 13.13 7.85
CA TYR A 116 11.98 11.95 8.09
C TYR A 116 12.05 10.91 6.96
N ASN A 117 12.84 11.14 5.91
CA ASN A 117 13.08 10.12 4.90
C ASN A 117 13.80 8.92 5.53
N GLY A 118 13.43 7.71 5.13
CA GLY A 118 14.03 6.51 5.69
C GLY A 118 13.32 5.23 5.32
N ILE A 119 13.88 4.12 5.80
CA ILE A 119 13.28 2.80 5.65
C ILE A 119 12.13 2.69 6.64
N VAL A 120 10.97 2.27 6.14
CA VAL A 120 9.75 2.06 6.92
C VAL A 120 9.36 0.59 6.84
N ILE A 121 9.10 0.00 8.00
CA ILE A 121 8.49 -1.32 8.14
C ILE A 121 7.08 -1.13 8.70
N THR A 122 6.11 -1.80 8.11
CA THR A 122 4.69 -1.66 8.45
C THR A 122 4.02 -3.03 8.61
N PRO A 123 4.01 -3.62 9.81
CA PRO A 123 3.06 -4.68 10.12
C PRO A 123 1.64 -4.14 10.05
N ASN A 124 0.77 -4.83 9.32
CA ASN A 124 -0.60 -4.39 9.12
C ASN A 124 -1.56 -5.55 8.86
N VAL A 125 -2.84 -5.27 9.09
CA VAL A 125 -3.96 -6.13 8.75
C VAL A 125 -4.91 -5.32 7.88
N MET A 126 -5.38 -5.92 6.79
CA MET A 126 -6.35 -5.34 5.89
C MET A 126 -7.52 -6.30 5.69
N CYS A 127 -8.73 -5.76 5.74
CA CYS A 127 -9.93 -6.46 5.38
C CYS A 127 -10.64 -5.65 4.29
N ALA A 128 -11.01 -6.31 3.20
CA ALA A 128 -11.82 -5.72 2.15
C ALA A 128 -13.02 -6.61 1.86
N TYR A 129 -14.14 -5.99 1.53
CA TYR A 129 -15.32 -6.67 1.05
C TYR A 129 -15.98 -5.83 -0.03
N SER A 130 -16.17 -6.42 -1.20
CA SER A 130 -16.57 -5.72 -2.43
C SER A 130 -15.61 -4.54 -2.70
N LEU A 131 -16.11 -3.31 -2.69
CA LEU A 131 -15.33 -2.11 -3.00
C LEU A 131 -14.73 -1.42 -1.78
N PHE A 132 -15.10 -1.81 -0.56
CA PHE A 132 -14.65 -1.11 0.65
C PHE A 132 -13.53 -1.87 1.32
N TYR A 133 -12.55 -1.14 1.84
CA TYR A 133 -11.52 -1.73 2.70
C TYR A 133 -11.25 -0.93 3.96
N VAL A 134 -10.86 -1.66 4.99
CA VAL A 134 -10.23 -1.14 6.20
C VAL A 134 -8.83 -1.74 6.30
N LYS A 135 -7.84 -0.90 6.59
CA LYS A 135 -6.45 -1.32 6.81
C LYS A 135 -5.93 -0.66 8.06
N THR A 136 -5.37 -1.41 8.98
CA THR A 136 -4.77 -0.87 10.20
C THR A 136 -3.41 -1.48 10.42
N GLY A 137 -2.51 -0.72 11.04
CA GLY A 137 -1.15 -1.17 11.26
C GLY A 137 -0.30 -0.12 11.93
N TYR A 138 1.00 -0.35 11.91
CA TYR A 138 1.96 0.50 12.58
C TYR A 138 3.10 0.84 11.62
N ASP A 139 3.23 2.10 11.21
CA ASP A 139 4.36 2.54 10.42
C ASP A 139 5.56 2.77 11.33
N ILE A 140 6.67 2.09 11.07
CA ILE A 140 7.91 2.15 11.87
C ILE A 140 9.06 2.58 10.98
N ASN A 141 9.51 3.83 11.11
CA ASN A 141 10.71 4.31 10.44
C ASN A 141 11.95 3.90 11.24
N ILE A 142 12.54 2.77 10.86
CA ILE A 142 13.71 2.20 11.52
C ILE A 142 14.95 3.08 11.36
N SER A 143 15.03 3.88 10.30
CA SER A 143 16.18 4.78 10.07
C SER A 143 16.17 6.00 10.97
N LYS A 144 15.00 6.38 11.51
CA LYS A 144 14.80 7.63 12.28
C LYS A 144 14.18 7.43 13.66
N GLY A 145 13.88 6.19 14.05
CA GLY A 145 13.32 5.85 15.37
C GLY A 145 11.94 6.42 15.65
N ASN A 146 11.19 6.79 14.61
CA ASN A 146 9.82 7.31 14.77
C ASN A 146 8.79 6.29 14.26
N ASN A 147 7.59 6.36 14.82
CA ASN A 147 6.56 5.38 14.55
C ASN A 147 5.15 5.98 14.70
N GLN A 148 4.15 5.34 14.10
CA GLN A 148 2.77 5.81 14.10
C GLN A 148 1.78 4.68 13.83
N PHE A 149 0.83 4.51 14.74
CA PHE A 149 -0.36 3.71 14.48
C PHE A 149 -1.27 4.42 13.49
N PHE A 150 -1.86 3.66 12.58
CA PHE A 150 -2.86 4.17 11.65
C PHE A 150 -4.06 3.23 11.49
N VAL A 151 -5.18 3.84 11.12
CA VAL A 151 -6.39 3.20 10.61
C VAL A 151 -6.72 3.88 9.30
N ARG A 152 -6.91 3.11 8.25
CA ARG A 152 -7.24 3.57 6.90
C ARG A 152 -8.56 2.98 6.47
N LEU A 153 -9.42 3.82 5.95
CA LEU A 153 -10.71 3.45 5.35
C LEU A 153 -10.69 3.93 3.91
N GLY A 154 -11.07 3.09 2.96
CA GLY A 154 -11.04 3.49 1.57
C GLY A 154 -11.84 2.60 0.65
N LEU A 155 -11.74 2.95 -0.63
CA LEU A 155 -12.35 2.25 -1.75
C LEU A 155 -11.28 1.59 -2.59
N ILE A 156 -11.51 0.34 -2.98
CA ILE A 156 -10.78 -0.36 -4.02
C ILE A 156 -11.37 0.09 -5.37
N LEU A 157 -10.53 0.68 -6.20
CA LEU A 157 -10.89 1.21 -7.51
C LEU A 157 -10.70 0.17 -8.62
N THR A 158 -9.78 -0.76 -8.43
CA THR A 158 -9.49 -1.87 -9.36
C THR A 158 -9.00 -3.10 -8.58
N LEU A 159 -9.45 -4.28 -9.01
CA LEU A 159 -8.97 -5.61 -8.61
C LEU A 159 -8.30 -6.28 -9.82
#